data_AF-A0A5K7YHP1-F1
#
_entry.id   AF-A0A5K7YHP1-F1
#
_cell.length_a   1.000
_cell.length_b   1.000
_cell.length_c   1.000
_cell.angle_alpha   90.00
_cell.angle_beta   90.00
_cell.angle_gamma   90.00
#
_symmetry.space_group_name_H-M   'P 1'
#
loop_
_entity.id
_entity.type
_entity.pdbx_description
1 polymer ?
#
loop_
_entity_poly.entity_id
_entity_poly.type
_entity_poly.pdbx_seq_one_letter_code
_entity_poly.pdbx_strand_id
1 'polypeptide(L)'
;MPLTNFGAILNFAEQVERDDMTFYRKAAATEAAASYRVLFEMFIGEGKKNVSLVQRTRRENVTEMILEPIRDFARDSYQQAAGDPAGMDLSAVLAAADAIENRAVRYYSDAAEKIRALPEVSRALKTLAKKRTKRLGQLENLSV
;
A
#
# COMPACT_ATOMS: atom_id res chain seq x y z
N MET A 1 14.92 -8.49 -0.99
CA MET A 1 15.58 -7.63 -2.01
C MET A 1 15.69 -6.19 -1.49
N PRO A 2 16.88 -5.58 -1.54
CA PRO A 2 17.10 -4.22 -1.04
C PRO A 2 16.46 -3.15 -1.94
N LEU A 3 16.04 -2.05 -1.34
CA LEU A 3 15.46 -0.87 -2.00
C LEU A 3 16.47 0.28 -1.92
N THR A 4 17.45 0.24 -2.83
CA THR A 4 18.69 1.04 -2.73
C THR A 4 18.57 2.48 -3.23
N ASN A 5 17.44 2.87 -3.83
CA ASN A 5 17.16 4.23 -4.27
C ASN A 5 15.65 4.51 -4.24
N PHE A 6 15.27 5.79 -4.35
CA PHE A 6 13.84 6.14 -4.31
C PHE A 6 13.06 5.52 -5.48
N GLY A 7 13.68 5.31 -6.64
CA GLY A 7 13.05 4.64 -7.78
C GLY A 7 12.64 3.20 -7.45
N ALA A 8 13.49 2.45 -6.74
CA ALA A 8 13.19 1.12 -6.24
C ALA A 8 12.06 1.16 -5.20
N ILE A 9 12.07 2.14 -4.30
CA ILE A 9 10.98 2.37 -3.34
C ILE A 9 9.65 2.65 -4.07
N LEU A 10 9.64 3.51 -5.08
CA LEU A 10 8.41 3.83 -5.81
C LEU A 10 7.94 2.65 -6.68
N ASN A 11 8.85 1.89 -7.29
CA ASN A 11 8.48 0.66 -8.01
C ASN A 11 7.84 -0.36 -7.07
N PHE A 12 8.42 -0.54 -5.87
CA PHE A 12 7.83 -1.43 -4.88
C PHE A 12 6.52 -0.87 -4.30
N ALA A 13 6.39 0.44 -4.15
CA ALA A 13 5.13 1.08 -3.77
C ALA A 13 4.01 0.82 -4.77
N GLU A 14 4.30 0.87 -6.08
CA GLU A 14 3.34 0.51 -7.12
C GLU A 14 2.96 -0.97 -7.03
N GLN A 15 3.94 -1.85 -6.81
CA GLN A 15 3.68 -3.29 -6.62
C GLN A 15 2.74 -3.52 -5.43
N VAL A 16 3.02 -2.88 -4.28
CA VAL A 16 2.17 -2.92 -3.09
C VAL A 16 0.73 -2.53 -3.42
N GLU A 17 0.50 -1.40 -4.09
CA GLU A 17 -0.87 -0.98 -4.44
C GLU A 17 -1.55 -1.99 -5.38
N ARG A 18 -0.82 -2.58 -6.33
CA ARG A 18 -1.37 -3.57 -7.28
C ARG A 18 -1.74 -4.88 -6.60
N ASP A 19 -0.91 -5.36 -5.68
CA ASP A 19 -1.16 -6.59 -4.93
C ASP A 19 -2.35 -6.42 -4.00
N ASP A 20 -2.42 -5.30 -3.26
CA ASP A 20 -3.54 -4.99 -2.38
C ASP A 20 -4.85 -4.85 -3.16
N MET A 21 -4.84 -4.16 -4.31
CA MET A 21 -6.01 -4.08 -5.19
C MET A 21 -6.43 -5.46 -5.72
N THR A 22 -5.49 -6.37 -5.92
CA THR A 22 -5.80 -7.75 -6.35
C THR A 22 -6.48 -8.52 -5.24
N PHE A 23 -6.02 -8.38 -4.00
CA PHE A 23 -6.71 -8.92 -2.84
C PHE A 23 -8.14 -8.37 -2.74
N TYR A 24 -8.33 -7.04 -2.76
CA TYR A 24 -9.65 -6.45 -2.63
C TYR A 24 -10.60 -6.82 -3.77
N ARG A 25 -10.09 -7.00 -5.00
CA ARG A 25 -10.90 -7.47 -6.12
C ARG A 25 -11.41 -8.89 -5.89
N LYS A 26 -10.55 -9.77 -5.39
CA LYS A 26 -10.94 -11.14 -5.04
C LYS A 26 -11.93 -11.13 -3.88
N ALA A 27 -11.66 -10.37 -2.82
CA ALA A 27 -12.53 -10.26 -1.65
C ALA A 27 -13.93 -9.74 -2.01
N ALA A 28 -14.02 -8.69 -2.84
CA ALA A 28 -15.29 -8.14 -3.32
C ALA A 28 -16.12 -9.14 -4.14
N ALA A 29 -15.46 -10.10 -4.80
CA ALA A 29 -16.11 -11.15 -5.58
C ALA A 29 -16.56 -12.35 -4.74
N THR A 30 -16.18 -12.42 -3.45
CA THR A 30 -16.63 -13.50 -2.56
C THR A 30 -18.03 -13.23 -2.00
N GLU A 31 -18.81 -14.29 -1.79
CA GLU A 31 -20.09 -14.18 -1.08
C GLU A 31 -19.89 -13.93 0.42
N ALA A 32 -18.80 -14.46 1.00
CA ALA A 32 -18.46 -14.27 2.41
C ALA A 32 -18.32 -12.79 2.79
N ALA A 33 -17.87 -11.93 1.86
CA ALA A 33 -17.72 -10.49 2.09
C ALA A 33 -18.68 -9.62 1.27
N ALA A 34 -19.84 -10.17 0.87
CA ALA A 34 -20.81 -9.45 0.05
C ALA A 34 -21.29 -8.13 0.69
N SER A 35 -21.43 -8.08 2.02
CA SER A 35 -21.81 -6.89 2.78
C SER A 35 -20.79 -5.74 2.68
N TYR A 36 -19.53 -6.03 2.36
CA TYR A 36 -18.45 -5.05 2.26
C TYR A 36 -17.97 -4.81 0.82
N ARG A 37 -18.66 -5.37 -0.18
CA ARG A 37 -18.29 -5.25 -1.61
C ARG A 37 -18.07 -3.80 -2.04
N VAL A 38 -18.99 -2.90 -1.69
CA VAL A 38 -18.90 -1.47 -2.04
C VAL A 38 -17.66 -0.81 -1.43
N LEU A 39 -17.32 -1.16 -0.20
CA LEU A 39 -16.13 -0.65 0.47
C LEU A 39 -14.85 -1.13 -0.22
N PHE A 40 -14.77 -2.42 -0.54
CA PHE A 40 -13.60 -2.97 -1.25
C PHE A 40 -13.46 -2.40 -2.65
N GLU A 41 -14.55 -2.18 -3.38
CA GLU A 41 -14.53 -1.48 -4.67
C GLU A 41 -14.02 -0.04 -4.55
N MET A 42 -14.41 0.67 -3.48
CA MET A 42 -13.87 1.99 -3.18
C MET A 42 -12.35 1.92 -2.91
N PHE A 43 -11.86 0.95 -2.14
CA PHE A 43 -10.43 0.76 -1.89
C PHE A 43 -9.66 0.48 -3.19
N ILE A 44 -10.22 -0.32 -4.10
CA ILE A 44 -9.65 -0.56 -5.43
C ILE A 44 -9.56 0.76 -6.21
N GLY A 45 -10.64 1.55 -6.23
CA GLY A 45 -10.68 2.84 -6.92
C GLY A 45 -9.64 3.82 -6.38
N GLU A 46 -9.46 3.88 -5.07
CA GLU A 46 -8.42 4.69 -4.45
C GLU A 46 -7.01 4.15 -4.70
N GLY A 47 -6.82 2.82 -4.73
CA GLY A 47 -5.55 2.18 -5.06
C GLY A 47 -5.06 2.55 -6.47
N LYS A 48 -5.98 2.63 -7.45
CA LYS A 48 -5.66 3.15 -8.80
C LYS A 48 -5.14 4.59 -8.74
N LYS A 49 -5.75 5.45 -7.92
CA LYS A 49 -5.29 6.84 -7.73
C LYS A 49 -3.91 6.90 -7.07
N ASN A 50 -3.62 5.97 -6.15
CA ASN A 50 -2.32 5.86 -5.49
C ASN A 50 -1.23 5.42 -6.47
N VAL A 51 -1.49 4.42 -7.32
CA VAL A 51 -0.59 4.02 -8.41
C VAL A 51 -0.26 5.22 -9.30
N SER A 52 -1.27 5.98 -9.73
CA SER A 52 -1.04 7.18 -10.55
C SER A 52 -0.18 8.23 -9.83
N LEU A 53 -0.37 8.42 -8.52
CA LEU A 53 0.46 9.30 -7.72
C LEU A 53 1.92 8.82 -7.67
N VAL A 54 2.15 7.55 -7.35
CA VAL A 54 3.49 6.93 -7.30
C VAL A 54 4.22 7.09 -8.63
N GLN A 55 3.56 6.77 -9.74
CA GLN A 55 4.13 6.89 -11.08
C GLN A 55 4.44 8.34 -11.45
N ARG A 56 3.56 9.28 -11.09
CA ARG A 56 3.78 10.71 -11.32
C ARG A 56 4.99 11.22 -10.52
N THR A 57 5.04 10.93 -9.22
CA THR A 57 6.17 11.29 -8.35
C THR A 57 7.48 10.74 -8.92
N ARG A 58 7.49 9.50 -9.43
CA ARG A 58 8.68 8.92 -10.06
C ARG A 58 9.13 9.69 -11.31
N ARG A 59 8.20 10.07 -12.19
CA ARG A 59 8.51 10.83 -13.42
C ARG A 59 9.02 12.23 -13.11
N GLU A 60 8.39 12.90 -12.15
CA GLU A 60 8.71 14.29 -11.79
C GLU A 60 10.05 14.42 -11.04
N ASN A 61 10.51 13.35 -10.38
CA ASN A 61 11.73 13.37 -9.56
C ASN A 61 12.84 12.49 -10.15
N VAL A 62 12.83 12.20 -11.46
CA VAL A 62 13.81 11.30 -12.10
C VAL A 62 15.27 11.77 -11.92
N THR A 63 15.49 13.07 -11.81
CA THR A 63 16.80 13.68 -11.59
C THR A 63 17.40 13.35 -10.23
N GLU A 64 16.58 12.98 -9.24
CA GLU A 64 17.01 12.58 -7.90
C GLU A 64 17.66 11.18 -7.87
N MET A 65 17.72 10.47 -9.01
CA MET A 65 18.22 9.08 -9.06
C MET A 65 19.74 9.01 -8.91
N ILE A 66 20.41 10.17 -8.87
CA ILE A 66 21.86 10.33 -8.75
C ILE A 66 22.35 10.46 -7.30
N LEU A 67 21.44 10.48 -6.31
CA LEU A 67 21.80 10.63 -4.90
C LEU A 67 22.36 9.36 -4.27
N GLU A 68 22.92 9.52 -3.06
CA GLU A 68 23.49 8.42 -2.28
C GLU A 68 22.50 7.24 -2.10
N PRO A 69 22.98 5.99 -2.20
CA PRO A 69 22.13 4.82 -2.01
C PRO A 69 21.51 4.74 -0.62
N ILE A 70 20.23 4.38 -0.58
CA ILE A 70 19.49 4.10 0.65
C ILE A 70 20.01 2.79 1.24
N ARG A 71 20.38 2.83 2.52
CA ARG A 71 20.87 1.67 3.29
C ARG A 71 19.80 1.14 4.24
N ASP A 72 19.89 -0.15 4.52
CA ASP A 72 19.07 -0.84 5.53
C ASP A 72 17.56 -0.65 5.29
N PHE A 73 17.15 -0.74 4.03
CA PHE A 73 15.75 -0.74 3.62
C PHE A 73 15.52 -1.84 2.59
N ALA A 74 14.67 -2.81 2.93
CA ALA A 74 14.43 -3.99 2.13
C ALA A 74 12.94 -4.28 2.02
N ARG A 75 12.52 -4.78 0.85
CA ARG A 75 11.12 -5.08 0.58
C ARG A 75 10.58 -6.23 1.45
N ASP A 76 11.46 -7.12 1.90
CA ASP A 76 11.10 -8.42 2.49
C ASP A 76 10.28 -8.23 3.78
N SER A 77 10.56 -7.17 4.55
CA SER A 77 9.82 -6.79 5.76
C SER A 77 8.38 -6.28 5.49
N TYR A 78 8.02 -6.11 4.22
CA TYR A 78 6.72 -5.61 3.75
C TYR A 78 6.09 -6.51 2.70
N GLN A 79 6.69 -7.67 2.41
CA GLN A 79 6.09 -8.72 1.58
C GLN A 79 5.29 -9.65 2.49
N GLN A 80 4.03 -9.31 2.75
CA GLN A 80 3.10 -10.19 3.43
C GLN A 80 2.07 -10.66 2.42
N ALA A 81 1.99 -11.98 2.19
CA ALA A 81 0.93 -12.56 1.38
C ALA A 81 -0.37 -12.52 2.20
N ALA A 82 -1.37 -11.82 1.70
CA ALA A 82 -2.68 -11.72 2.37
C ALA A 82 -3.56 -12.97 2.21
N GLY A 83 -2.99 -14.09 1.75
CA GLY A 83 -3.74 -15.29 1.38
C GLY A 83 -4.70 -15.07 0.21
N ASP A 84 -5.44 -16.11 -0.16
CA ASP A 84 -6.53 -16.00 -1.15
C ASP A 84 -7.87 -15.80 -0.41
N PRO A 85 -8.55 -14.65 -0.55
CA PRO A 85 -9.80 -14.41 0.16
C PRO A 85 -10.94 -15.34 -0.30
N ALA A 86 -10.83 -16.01 -1.46
CA ALA A 86 -11.86 -16.94 -1.93
C ALA A 86 -12.08 -18.16 -1.01
N GLY A 87 -11.10 -18.52 -0.18
CA GLY A 87 -11.20 -19.61 0.80
C GLY A 87 -11.39 -19.15 2.26
N MET A 88 -11.61 -17.85 2.47
CA MET A 88 -11.69 -17.24 3.80
C MET A 88 -13.15 -17.01 4.22
N ASP A 89 -13.44 -17.17 5.50
CA ASP A 89 -14.66 -16.61 6.08
C ASP A 89 -14.56 -15.08 6.20
N LEU A 90 -15.67 -14.43 6.54
CA LEU A 90 -15.70 -12.97 6.64
C LEU A 90 -14.69 -12.41 7.64
N SER A 91 -14.52 -13.06 8.79
CA SER A 91 -13.61 -12.60 9.84
C SER A 91 -12.16 -12.65 9.36
N ALA A 92 -11.78 -13.74 8.69
CA ALA A 92 -10.46 -13.91 8.08
C ALA A 92 -10.22 -12.91 6.94
N VAL A 93 -11.23 -12.62 6.10
CA VAL A 93 -11.12 -11.57 5.06
C VAL A 93 -10.86 -10.20 5.68
N LEU A 94 -11.59 -9.83 6.74
CA LEU A 94 -11.42 -8.55 7.42
C LEU A 94 -10.07 -8.45 8.15
N ALA A 95 -9.63 -9.52 8.81
CA ALA A 95 -8.32 -9.58 9.45
C ALA A 95 -7.17 -9.46 8.42
N ALA A 96 -7.30 -10.10 7.26
CA ALA A 96 -6.35 -9.96 6.17
C ALA A 96 -6.35 -8.53 5.58
N ALA A 97 -7.53 -7.92 5.42
CA ALA A 97 -7.65 -6.53 4.97
C ALA A 97 -6.98 -5.55 5.95
N ASP A 98 -7.15 -5.75 7.26
CA ASP A 98 -6.50 -4.95 8.29
C ASP A 98 -4.97 -5.11 8.25
N ALA A 99 -4.48 -6.36 8.16
CA ALA A 99 -3.05 -6.64 8.05
C ALA A 99 -2.42 -6.00 6.80
N ILE A 100 -3.12 -6.02 5.65
CA ILE A 100 -2.68 -5.34 4.43
C ILE A 100 -2.52 -3.84 4.66
N GLU A 101 -3.55 -3.18 5.21
CA GLU A 101 -3.54 -1.73 5.36
C GLU A 101 -2.50 -1.30 6.42
N ASN A 102 -2.36 -2.05 7.52
CA ASN A 102 -1.33 -1.83 8.53
C ASN A 102 0.09 -1.95 7.96
N ARG A 103 0.33 -3.00 7.16
CA ARG A 103 1.60 -3.19 6.44
C ARG A 103 1.88 -2.04 5.48
N ALA A 104 0.88 -1.58 4.73
CA ALA A 104 1.01 -0.46 3.79
C ALA A 104 1.32 0.86 4.52
N VAL A 105 0.63 1.16 5.63
CA VAL A 105 0.92 2.33 6.47
C VAL A 105 2.36 2.29 6.97
N ARG A 106 2.81 1.14 7.51
CA ARG A 106 4.19 0.95 7.98
C ARG A 106 5.18 1.17 6.86
N TYR A 107 4.98 0.52 5.71
CA TYR A 107 5.84 0.67 4.54
C TYR A 107 6.00 2.13 4.11
N TYR A 108 4.89 2.85 3.93
CA TYR A 108 4.95 4.24 3.46
C TYR A 108 5.55 5.20 4.49
N SER A 109 5.32 4.96 5.77
CA SER A 109 5.89 5.76 6.86
C SER A 109 7.40 5.57 6.96
N ASP A 110 7.85 4.31 6.97
CA ASP A 110 9.27 3.96 7.04
C ASP A 110 10.02 4.44 5.79
N ALA A 111 9.45 4.22 4.60
CA ALA A 111 10.04 4.68 3.35
C ALA A 111 10.16 6.20 3.31
N ALA A 112 9.15 6.94 3.78
CA ALA A 112 9.17 8.39 3.80
C ALA A 112 10.28 8.96 4.70
N GLU A 113 10.55 8.31 5.84
CA GLU A 113 11.62 8.71 6.75
C GLU A 113 13.00 8.40 6.15
N LYS A 114 13.14 7.22 5.52
CA LYS A 114 14.38 6.82 4.85
C LYS A 114 14.81 7.77 3.73
N ILE A 115 13.84 8.40 3.05
CA ILE A 115 14.11 9.38 1.99
C ILE A 115 13.78 10.81 2.39
N ARG A 116 13.85 11.17 3.68
CA ARG A 116 13.56 12.53 4.15
C ARG A 116 14.38 13.62 3.46
N ALA A 117 15.57 13.28 2.95
CA ALA A 117 16.44 14.16 2.17
C ALA A 117 15.89 14.48 0.76
N LEU A 118 14.82 13.79 0.34
CA LEU A 118 14.03 14.01 -0.87
C LEU A 118 12.63 14.51 -0.48
N PRO A 119 12.45 15.81 -0.21
CA PRO A 119 11.23 16.33 0.41
C PRO A 119 9.95 16.01 -0.38
N GLU A 120 9.99 16.15 -1.70
CA GLU A 120 8.82 15.90 -2.56
C GLU A 120 8.43 14.42 -2.59
N VAL A 121 9.41 13.52 -2.69
CA VAL A 121 9.15 12.07 -2.68
C VAL A 121 8.71 11.62 -1.30
N SER A 122 9.35 12.10 -0.23
CA SER A 122 8.95 11.84 1.16
C SER A 122 7.52 12.30 1.44
N ARG A 123 7.14 13.50 0.95
CA ARG A 123 5.77 14.04 1.09
C ARG A 123 4.73 13.20 0.36
N ALA A 124 5.05 12.70 -0.84
CA ALA A 124 4.17 11.80 -1.57
C ALA A 124 3.91 10.50 -0.79
N LEU A 125 4.96 9.90 -0.20
CA LEU A 125 4.84 8.69 0.63
C LEU A 125 4.04 8.95 1.92
N LYS A 126 4.27 10.07 2.61
CA LYS A 126 3.45 10.47 3.78
C LYS A 126 1.97 10.63 3.41
N THR A 127 1.69 11.15 2.22
CA THR A 127 0.32 11.27 1.70
C THR A 127 -0.32 9.90 1.50
N LEU A 128 0.43 8.92 0.98
CA LEU A 128 -0.03 7.54 0.84
C LEU A 128 -0.29 6.89 2.22
N ALA A 129 0.64 7.05 3.17
CA ALA A 129 0.46 6.56 4.55
C ALA A 129 -0.83 7.11 5.19
N LYS A 130 -1.10 8.42 5.04
CA LYS A 130 -2.32 9.05 5.55
C LYS A 130 -3.59 8.47 4.92
N LYS A 131 -3.60 8.23 3.61
CA LYS A 131 -4.74 7.61 2.92
C LYS A 131 -5.00 6.19 3.43
N ARG A 132 -3.94 5.40 3.58
CA ARG A 132 -4.00 4.02 4.09
C ARG A 132 -4.47 3.98 5.54
N THR A 133 -4.02 4.91 6.37
CA THR A 133 -4.50 5.07 7.76
C THR A 133 -6.00 5.38 7.81
N LYS A 134 -6.51 6.19 6.88
CA LYS A 134 -7.96 6.45 6.79
C LYS A 134 -8.75 5.17 6.48
N ARG A 135 -8.21 4.27 5.66
CA ARG A 135 -8.85 2.97 5.35
C ARG A 135 -8.84 2.02 6.53
N LEU A 136 -7.77 1.99 7.32
CA LEU A 136 -7.75 1.28 8.59
C LEU A 136 -8.91 1.72 9.48
N GLY A 137 -9.06 3.04 9.68
CA GLY A 137 -10.21 3.56 10.44
C GLY A 137 -11.57 3.20 9.82
N GLN A 138 -11.66 3.05 8.49
CA GLN A 138 -12.87 2.56 7.84
C GLN A 138 -13.13 1.08 8.11
N LEU A 139 -12.10 0.24 8.26
CA LEU A 139 -12.21 -1.18 8.59
C LEU A 139 -12.52 -1.39 10.08
N GLU A 140 -11.87 -0.65 10.98
CA GLU A 140 -12.08 -0.71 12.43
C GLU A 140 -13.54 -0.40 12.81
N ASN A 141 -14.17 0.53 12.09
CA ASN A 141 -15.58 0.88 12.29
C ASN A 141 -16.56 -0.23 11.87
N LEU A 142 -16.10 -1.30 11.21
CA LEU A 142 -16.92 -2.43 10.75
C LEU A 142 -16.82 -3.64 11.67
N SER A 143 -15.79 -3.66 12.53
CA SER A 143 -15.56 -4.68 13.55
C SER A 143 -16.34 -4.42 14.86
N VAL A 144 -17.37 -3.57 14.81
CA VAL A 144 -18.29 -3.24 15.92
C VAL A 144 -19.58 -4.02 15.79
#